data_AF-A0A1X3PAF4-F1
#
_entry.id   AF-A0A1X3PAF4-F1
#
_cell.length_a   1.000
_cell.length_b   1.000
_cell.length_c   1.000
_cell.angle_alpha   90.00
_cell.angle_beta   90.00
_cell.angle_gamma   90.00
#
_symmetry.space_group_name_H-M   'P 1'
#
loop_
_entity.id
_entity.type
_entity.pdbx_description
1 polymer ?
#
loop_
_entity_poly.entity_id
_entity_poly.type
_entity_poly.pdbx_seq_one_letter_code
_entity_poly.pdbx_strand_id
1 'polypeptide(L)'
;MVATLIRLKLTLSANSFKRSAWQVVGTLFALLYGVGITGLVVAGMVAGGSPLVGLEPELRQTYSVLLGAGVMLLWLLVPLFLTGGDTVMDPKQLVTYGLPRRTLVVGLLLCGLVSIGSVLTLLWLIGYILYWRAEPAALVVAFVSAPVLLLTFSLVSQAAVTAASAWLDGRRFRDLMAILGLGLAMLIWPAITMVQNTAGGLAEAMPTIAGVVSYTPLGAGAALPGDVAAGRWGALALHLLVLAATIAAALLVVRAGLVTLTERPPAPKTRRRSAQQGRLGLFTIFPDRPWGAVAARSLTYWLKDPRYGGSLVVVPGLVILAIFLHLQTGQTVFLYGLGPFLAFTLGYAISADVSYDHTAFSLHVTAGIRGVDDRAGRAVALLTFALPATLLAAMVPSWIAGG
;
A
#
# COMPACT_ATOMS: atom_id res chain seq x y z
N MET A 1 -31.60 1.71 2.51
CA MET A 1 -30.55 1.36 1.52
C MET A 1 -29.15 1.32 2.12
N VAL A 2 -28.70 2.35 2.86
CA VAL A 2 -27.38 2.31 3.55
C VAL A 2 -27.26 1.12 4.52
N ALA A 3 -28.28 0.87 5.33
CA ALA A 3 -28.34 -0.29 6.24
C ALA A 3 -28.23 -1.64 5.48
N THR A 4 -28.73 -1.71 4.25
CA THR A 4 -28.63 -2.91 3.40
C THR A 4 -27.20 -3.16 2.95
N LEU A 5 -26.45 -2.10 2.60
CA LEU A 5 -25.03 -2.20 2.25
C LEU A 5 -24.19 -2.67 3.44
N ILE A 6 -24.48 -2.14 4.64
CA ILE A 6 -23.80 -2.56 5.87
C ILE A 6 -24.08 -4.03 6.18
N ARG A 7 -25.35 -4.46 6.10
CA ARG A 7 -25.72 -5.88 6.26
C ARG A 7 -25.02 -6.76 5.24
N LEU A 8 -24.99 -6.34 3.98
CA LEU A 8 -24.30 -7.07 2.91
C LEU A 8 -22.80 -7.24 3.22
N LYS A 9 -22.11 -6.16 3.63
CA LYS A 9 -20.70 -6.23 4.03
C LYS A 9 -20.49 -7.22 5.17
N LEU A 10 -21.29 -7.14 6.22
CA LEU A 10 -21.21 -8.07 7.36
C LEU A 10 -21.44 -9.52 6.94
N THR A 11 -22.44 -9.79 6.09
CA THR A 11 -22.72 -11.14 5.59
C THR A 11 -21.59 -11.67 4.71
N LEU A 12 -21.01 -10.84 3.84
CA LEU A 12 -19.89 -11.24 2.99
C LEU A 12 -18.62 -11.50 3.81
N SER A 13 -18.30 -10.65 4.79
CA SER A 13 -17.20 -10.87 5.72
C SER A 13 -17.39 -12.16 6.53
N ALA A 14 -18.59 -12.40 7.06
CA ALA A 14 -18.90 -13.64 7.79
C ALA A 14 -18.77 -14.89 6.90
N ASN A 15 -19.21 -14.81 5.65
CA ASN A 15 -19.10 -15.90 4.69
C ASN A 15 -17.64 -16.16 4.25
N SER A 16 -16.80 -15.13 4.17
CA SER A 16 -15.36 -15.28 3.93
C SER A 16 -14.70 -16.12 5.02
N PHE A 17 -15.00 -15.86 6.30
CA PHE A 17 -14.45 -16.65 7.42
C PHE A 17 -14.86 -18.13 7.38
N LYS A 18 -16.04 -18.45 6.85
CA LYS A 18 -16.50 -19.84 6.70
C LYS A 18 -15.79 -20.60 5.58
N ARG A 19 -15.21 -19.90 4.59
CA ARG A 19 -14.60 -20.52 3.41
C ARG A 19 -13.12 -20.87 3.59
N SER A 20 -12.40 -20.22 4.50
CA SER A 20 -10.96 -20.42 4.66
C SER A 20 -10.53 -20.34 6.12
N ALA A 21 -10.15 -21.50 6.70
CA ALA A 21 -9.56 -21.57 8.04
C ALA A 21 -8.28 -20.72 8.15
N TRP A 22 -7.48 -20.66 7.07
CA TRP A 22 -6.29 -19.81 7.02
C TRP A 22 -6.59 -18.31 7.08
N GLN A 23 -7.72 -17.86 6.50
CA GLN A 23 -8.16 -16.47 6.69
C GLN A 23 -8.52 -16.18 8.14
N VAL A 24 -9.19 -17.12 8.83
CA VAL A 24 -9.53 -16.97 10.25
C VAL A 24 -8.25 -16.89 11.09
N VAL A 25 -7.31 -17.81 10.88
CA VAL A 25 -6.01 -17.82 11.59
C VAL A 25 -5.24 -16.53 11.35
N GLY A 26 -5.09 -16.10 10.08
CA GLY A 26 -4.42 -14.85 9.74
C GLY A 26 -5.10 -13.63 10.35
N THR A 27 -6.44 -13.62 10.39
CA THR A 27 -7.22 -12.56 11.03
C THR A 27 -7.03 -12.53 12.55
N LEU A 28 -6.96 -13.70 13.19
CA LEU A 28 -6.72 -13.80 14.62
C LEU A 28 -5.33 -13.28 14.98
N PHE A 29 -4.29 -13.66 14.23
CA PHE A 29 -2.94 -13.13 14.43
C PHE A 29 -2.87 -11.62 14.18
N ALA A 30 -3.52 -11.13 13.12
CA ALA A 30 -3.59 -9.69 12.84
C ALA A 30 -4.32 -8.93 13.95
N LEU A 31 -5.40 -9.49 14.51
CA LEU A 31 -6.12 -8.90 15.63
C LEU A 31 -5.28 -8.93 16.90
N LEU A 32 -4.67 -10.07 17.24
CA LEU A 32 -3.84 -10.21 18.44
C LEU A 32 -2.67 -9.24 18.42
N TYR A 33 -1.93 -9.19 17.31
CA TYR A 33 -0.81 -8.28 17.14
C TYR A 33 -1.25 -6.82 17.07
N GLY A 34 -2.34 -6.53 16.35
CA GLY A 34 -2.93 -5.20 16.25
C GLY A 34 -3.38 -4.66 17.60
N VAL A 35 -4.10 -5.46 18.39
CA VAL A 35 -4.52 -5.11 19.75
C VAL A 35 -3.30 -4.98 20.67
N GLY A 36 -2.31 -5.87 20.56
CA GLY A 36 -1.08 -5.79 21.34
C GLY A 36 -0.32 -4.48 21.11
N ILE A 37 -0.04 -4.13 19.85
CA ILE A 37 0.63 -2.87 19.49
C ILE A 37 -0.21 -1.67 19.90
N THR A 38 -1.49 -1.65 19.54
CA THR A 38 -2.37 -0.52 19.86
C THR A 38 -2.50 -0.35 21.37
N GLY A 39 -2.57 -1.45 22.11
CA GLY A 39 -2.60 -1.48 23.57
C GLY A 39 -1.33 -0.89 24.19
N LEU A 40 -0.15 -1.22 23.66
CA LEU A 40 1.12 -0.63 24.09
C LEU A 40 1.17 0.88 23.81
N VAL A 41 0.73 1.32 22.62
CA VAL A 41 0.65 2.74 22.27
C VAL A 41 -0.32 3.47 23.20
N VAL A 42 -1.50 2.92 23.44
CA VAL A 42 -2.51 3.49 24.34
C VAL A 42 -2.00 3.54 25.77
N ALA A 43 -1.31 2.50 26.24
CA ALA A 43 -0.69 2.51 27.57
C ALA A 43 0.37 3.62 27.68
N GLY A 44 1.19 3.81 26.64
CA GLY A 44 2.16 4.90 26.55
C GLY A 44 1.50 6.28 26.56
N MET A 45 0.40 6.45 25.82
CA MET A 45 -0.39 7.69 25.85
C MET A 45 -0.96 7.91 27.26
N VAL A 46 -1.65 6.93 27.84
CA VAL A 46 -2.22 7.05 29.19
C VAL A 46 -1.14 7.39 30.22
N ALA A 47 0.05 6.80 30.13
CA ALA A 47 1.18 7.14 31.00
C ALA A 47 1.67 8.59 30.76
N GLY A 48 1.93 8.98 29.51
CA GLY A 48 2.45 10.31 29.15
C GLY A 48 1.47 11.46 29.40
N GLY A 49 0.16 11.18 29.42
CA GLY A 49 -0.90 12.12 29.80
C GLY A 49 -1.24 12.10 31.29
N SER A 50 -0.51 11.35 32.12
CA SER A 50 -0.66 11.40 33.57
C SER A 50 0.05 12.64 34.15
N PRO A 51 -0.49 13.27 35.21
CA PRO A 51 0.22 14.35 35.89
C PRO A 51 1.47 13.87 36.67
N LEU A 52 1.60 12.56 36.90
CA LEU A 52 2.70 11.94 37.65
C LEU A 52 3.96 11.73 36.80
N VAL A 53 3.79 11.39 35.53
CA VAL A 53 4.88 11.19 34.55
C VAL A 53 5.00 12.38 33.60
N GLY A 54 3.93 13.18 33.50
CA GLY A 54 3.65 14.25 32.54
C GLY A 54 4.79 14.68 31.64
N LEU A 55 4.64 14.40 30.35
CA LEU A 55 5.55 14.94 29.34
C LEU A 55 5.44 16.46 29.29
N GLU A 56 6.57 17.11 28.98
CA GLU A 56 6.63 18.53 28.65
C GLU A 56 5.60 18.87 27.55
N PRO A 57 4.97 20.05 27.59
CA PRO A 57 3.88 20.40 26.67
C PRO A 57 4.23 20.25 25.19
N GLU A 58 5.46 20.62 24.80
CA GLU A 58 5.95 20.52 23.42
C GLU A 58 6.10 19.06 22.97
N LEU A 59 6.68 18.23 23.83
CA LEU A 59 6.85 16.81 23.57
C LEU A 59 5.49 16.09 23.51
N ARG A 60 4.53 16.53 24.33
CA ARG A 60 3.16 16.03 24.31
C ARG A 60 2.46 16.28 22.96
N GLN A 61 2.55 17.51 22.46
CA GLN A 61 2.01 17.83 21.14
C GLN A 61 2.70 17.02 20.03
N THR A 62 4.03 16.90 20.11
CA THR A 62 4.85 16.14 19.17
C THR A 62 4.36 14.69 19.03
N TYR A 63 4.21 13.98 20.15
CA TYR A 63 3.71 12.60 20.14
C TYR A 63 2.26 12.49 19.62
N SER A 64 1.37 13.42 20.00
CA SER A 64 -0.01 13.42 19.52
C SER A 64 -0.07 13.52 17.99
N VAL A 65 0.67 14.47 17.41
CA VAL A 65 0.71 14.70 15.96
C VAL A 65 1.29 13.50 15.21
N LEU A 66 2.41 12.95 15.68
CA LEU A 66 3.08 11.85 15.00
C LEU A 66 2.28 10.54 15.08
N LEU A 67 1.64 10.26 16.22
CA LEU A 67 0.76 9.10 16.35
C LEU A 67 -0.47 9.25 15.45
N GLY A 68 -1.09 10.43 15.40
CA GLY A 68 -2.22 10.70 14.50
C GLY A 68 -1.84 10.56 13.03
N ALA A 69 -0.68 11.09 12.64
CA ALA A 69 -0.14 10.95 11.29
C ALA A 69 0.14 9.49 10.94
N GLY A 70 0.71 8.71 11.87
CA GLY A 70 0.92 7.28 11.72
C GLY A 70 -0.38 6.52 11.47
N VAL A 71 -1.44 6.81 12.25
CA VAL A 71 -2.76 6.20 12.05
C VAL A 71 -3.36 6.58 10.70
N MET A 72 -3.30 7.85 10.29
CA MET A 72 -3.76 8.29 8.97
C MET A 72 -3.01 7.56 7.83
N LEU A 73 -1.68 7.43 7.95
CA LEU A 73 -0.87 6.69 6.99
C LEU A 73 -1.25 5.21 6.94
N LEU A 74 -1.53 4.57 8.07
CA LEU A 74 -2.01 3.18 8.08
C LEU A 74 -3.34 3.06 7.33
N TRP A 75 -4.28 3.98 7.57
CA TRP A 75 -5.57 4.01 6.84
C TRP A 75 -5.41 4.26 5.34
N LEU A 76 -4.42 5.03 4.94
CA LEU A 76 -4.12 5.32 3.54
C LEU A 76 -3.41 4.15 2.84
N LEU A 77 -2.39 3.58 3.47
CA LEU A 77 -1.47 2.62 2.85
C LEU A 77 -1.99 1.18 2.91
N VAL A 78 -2.54 0.75 4.05
CA VAL A 78 -2.95 -0.66 4.24
C VAL A 78 -3.93 -1.13 3.15
N PRO A 79 -5.00 -0.39 2.81
CA PRO A 79 -5.95 -0.83 1.78
C PRO A 79 -5.36 -0.83 0.35
N LEU A 80 -4.35 0.00 0.10
CA LEU A 80 -3.69 0.10 -1.20
C LEU A 80 -2.66 -1.01 -1.41
N PHE A 81 -1.86 -1.34 -0.38
CA PHE A 81 -0.75 -2.29 -0.48
C PHE A 81 -1.12 -3.73 -0.11
N LEU A 82 -1.93 -3.94 0.93
CA LEU A 82 -2.13 -5.28 1.48
C LEU A 82 -3.36 -6.00 0.92
N THR A 83 -4.42 -5.27 0.57
CA THR A 83 -5.69 -5.89 0.16
C THR A 83 -6.01 -5.76 -1.33
N GLY A 84 -5.24 -4.97 -2.09
CA GLY A 84 -5.55 -4.70 -3.50
C GLY A 84 -6.90 -3.97 -3.69
N GLY A 85 -7.31 -3.19 -2.68
CA GLY A 85 -8.67 -2.66 -2.53
C GLY A 85 -9.61 -3.64 -1.84
N ASP A 86 -10.55 -3.14 -1.04
CA ASP A 86 -11.61 -3.96 -0.41
C ASP A 86 -12.55 -4.48 -1.52
N THR A 87 -12.18 -5.60 -2.16
CA THR A 87 -12.88 -6.20 -3.32
C THR A 87 -14.34 -6.58 -3.03
N VAL A 88 -14.70 -6.62 -1.74
CA VAL A 88 -16.02 -6.95 -1.22
C VAL A 88 -17.03 -5.82 -1.50
N MET A 89 -16.57 -4.56 -1.57
CA MET A 89 -17.43 -3.38 -1.80
C MET A 89 -16.83 -2.48 -2.87
N ASP A 90 -16.40 -3.05 -4.00
CA ASP A 90 -15.95 -2.26 -5.16
C ASP A 90 -17.14 -1.46 -5.72
N PRO A 91 -17.04 -0.11 -5.81
CA PRO A 91 -18.09 0.71 -6.40
C PRO A 91 -18.52 0.23 -7.80
N LYS A 92 -17.62 -0.41 -8.56
CA LYS A 92 -17.92 -1.02 -9.87
C LYS A 92 -19.02 -2.08 -9.80
N GLN A 93 -19.03 -2.89 -8.75
CA GLN A 93 -20.01 -3.95 -8.55
C GLN A 93 -21.38 -3.39 -8.14
N LEU A 94 -21.41 -2.19 -7.56
CA LEU A 94 -22.63 -1.53 -7.11
C LEU A 94 -23.29 -0.65 -8.18
N VAL A 95 -22.58 -0.33 -9.27
CA VAL A 95 -23.11 0.49 -10.38
C VAL A 95 -24.34 -0.14 -11.04
N THR A 96 -24.38 -1.48 -11.15
CA THR A 96 -25.51 -2.21 -11.76
C THR A 96 -26.82 -2.06 -11.01
N TYR A 97 -26.80 -1.66 -9.73
CA TYR A 97 -27.99 -1.50 -8.90
C TYR A 97 -28.57 -0.07 -8.93
N GLY A 98 -28.00 0.86 -9.70
CA GLY A 98 -28.57 2.20 -9.91
C GLY A 98 -28.74 3.05 -8.65
N LEU A 99 -27.88 2.85 -7.64
CA LEU A 99 -28.03 3.49 -6.32
C LEU A 99 -27.79 5.01 -6.39
N PRO A 100 -28.53 5.83 -5.60
CA PRO A 100 -28.28 7.26 -5.52
C PRO A 100 -26.85 7.55 -5.03
N ARG A 101 -26.18 8.52 -5.65
CA ARG A 101 -24.76 8.86 -5.35
C ARG A 101 -24.52 9.19 -3.88
N ARG A 102 -25.43 9.93 -3.23
CA ARG A 102 -25.35 10.24 -1.79
C ARG A 102 -25.35 8.96 -0.93
N THR A 103 -26.20 8.00 -1.30
CA THR A 103 -26.28 6.68 -0.64
C THR A 103 -25.00 5.87 -0.84
N LEU A 104 -24.38 5.93 -2.02
CA LEU A 104 -23.10 5.26 -2.28
C LEU A 104 -21.97 5.86 -1.45
N VAL A 105 -21.85 7.21 -1.41
CA VAL A 105 -20.79 7.88 -0.62
C VAL A 105 -20.92 7.52 0.86
N VAL A 106 -22.11 7.70 1.45
CA VAL A 106 -22.34 7.40 2.88
C VAL A 106 -22.26 5.91 3.16
N GLY A 107 -22.81 5.08 2.28
CA GLY A 107 -22.80 3.62 2.43
C GLY A 107 -21.39 3.05 2.42
N LEU A 108 -20.55 3.48 1.47
CA LEU A 108 -19.16 3.05 1.37
C LEU A 108 -18.32 3.56 2.55
N LEU A 109 -18.56 4.79 3.02
CA LEU A 109 -17.89 5.35 4.19
C LEU A 109 -18.20 4.54 5.44
N LEU A 110 -19.48 4.30 5.71
CA LEU A 110 -19.90 3.50 6.87
C LEU A 110 -19.46 2.04 6.74
N CYS A 111 -19.43 1.49 5.52
CA CYS A 111 -18.86 0.17 5.30
C CYS A 111 -17.36 0.16 5.59
N GLY A 112 -16.60 1.20 5.26
CA GLY A 112 -15.18 1.34 5.61
C GLY A 112 -14.94 1.29 7.13
N LEU A 113 -15.86 1.87 7.91
CA LEU A 113 -15.85 1.82 9.36
C LEU A 113 -16.18 0.44 9.94
N VAL A 114 -16.67 -0.51 9.14
CA VAL A 114 -16.84 -1.91 9.55
C VAL A 114 -15.56 -2.67 9.16
N SER A 115 -14.51 -2.53 9.96
CA SER A 115 -13.21 -3.17 9.72
C SER A 115 -12.45 -3.42 11.02
N ILE A 116 -11.43 -4.29 10.98
CA ILE A 116 -10.51 -4.48 12.12
C ILE A 116 -9.75 -3.18 12.40
N GLY A 117 -9.35 -2.47 11.34
CA GLY A 117 -8.69 -1.18 11.44
C GLY A 117 -9.51 -0.15 12.22
N SER A 118 -10.83 -0.12 12.06
CA SER A 118 -11.68 0.80 12.84
C SER A 118 -11.76 0.43 14.32
N VAL A 119 -11.81 -0.87 14.67
CA VAL A 119 -11.76 -1.31 16.08
C VAL A 119 -10.45 -0.88 16.74
N LEU A 120 -9.32 -1.11 16.07
CA LEU A 120 -8.00 -0.67 16.56
C LEU A 120 -7.91 0.86 16.66
N THR A 121 -8.47 1.59 15.69
CA THR A 121 -8.49 3.05 15.69
C THR A 121 -9.38 3.59 16.81
N LEU A 122 -10.52 2.97 17.10
CA LEU A 122 -11.37 3.33 18.23
C LEU A 122 -10.64 3.14 19.56
N LEU A 123 -9.91 2.03 19.72
CA LEU A 123 -9.05 1.80 20.88
C LEU A 123 -7.96 2.88 21.00
N TRP A 124 -7.32 3.23 19.89
CA TRP A 124 -6.35 4.33 19.84
C TRP A 124 -6.98 5.68 20.20
N LEU A 125 -8.19 5.98 19.74
CA LEU A 125 -8.91 7.22 20.04
C LEU A 125 -9.26 7.34 21.53
N ILE A 126 -9.53 6.24 22.21
CA ILE A 126 -9.67 6.22 23.67
C ILE A 126 -8.35 6.68 24.31
N GLY A 127 -7.22 6.14 23.85
CA GLY A 127 -5.88 6.59 24.28
C GLY A 127 -5.63 8.08 24.00
N TYR A 128 -5.97 8.56 22.81
CA TYR A 128 -5.86 9.96 22.42
C TYR A 128 -6.69 10.90 23.31
N ILE A 129 -7.91 10.53 23.68
CA ILE A 129 -8.74 11.33 24.61
C ILE A 129 -8.10 11.32 26.00
N LEU A 130 -7.71 10.14 26.51
CA LEU A 130 -7.09 10.01 27.83
C LEU A 130 -5.72 10.69 27.91
N TYR A 131 -5.04 10.87 26.78
CA TYR A 131 -3.77 11.57 26.68
C TYR A 131 -3.86 13.03 27.16
N TRP A 132 -4.96 13.70 26.87
CA TRP A 132 -5.17 15.12 27.16
C TRP A 132 -5.95 15.36 28.47
N ARG A 133 -6.15 14.33 29.30
CA ARG A 133 -6.99 14.39 30.51
C ARG A 133 -6.51 15.37 31.58
N ALA A 134 -5.23 15.73 31.58
CA ALA A 134 -4.66 16.66 32.56
C ALA A 134 -5.17 18.09 32.36
N GLU A 135 -5.64 18.42 31.16
CA GLU A 135 -6.08 19.76 30.79
C GLU A 135 -7.53 19.73 30.30
N PRO A 136 -8.50 20.29 31.06
CA PRO A 136 -9.91 20.16 30.75
C PRO A 136 -10.30 20.65 29.35
N ALA A 137 -9.74 21.78 28.91
CA ALA A 137 -10.04 22.35 27.59
C ALA A 137 -9.51 21.45 26.45
N ALA A 138 -8.28 20.94 26.57
CA ALA A 138 -7.70 20.02 25.60
C ALA A 138 -8.44 18.67 25.58
N LEU A 139 -8.87 18.15 26.74
CA LEU A 139 -9.67 16.94 26.85
C LEU A 139 -10.99 17.05 26.09
N VAL A 140 -11.72 18.16 26.24
CA VAL A 140 -12.97 18.40 25.50
C VAL A 140 -12.71 18.43 23.99
N VAL A 141 -11.65 19.10 23.56
CA VAL A 141 -11.28 19.18 22.14
C VAL A 141 -10.88 17.81 21.60
N ALA A 142 -10.14 17.01 22.36
CA ALA A 142 -9.79 15.64 21.99
C ALA A 142 -11.06 14.77 21.84
N PHE A 143 -12.00 14.87 22.78
CA PHE A 143 -13.27 14.16 22.72
C PHE A 143 -14.11 14.56 21.48
N VAL A 144 -14.22 15.86 21.19
CA VAL A 144 -14.99 16.37 20.05
C VAL A 144 -14.30 16.07 18.71
N SER A 145 -12.96 16.12 18.66
CA SER A 145 -12.20 15.83 17.44
C SER A 145 -12.07 14.33 17.15
N ALA A 146 -12.15 13.44 18.14
CA ALA A 146 -12.07 11.99 17.94
C ALA A 146 -13.00 11.42 16.86
N PRO A 147 -14.34 11.70 16.86
CA PRO A 147 -15.21 11.23 15.79
C PRO A 147 -14.87 11.86 14.43
N VAL A 148 -14.42 13.12 14.41
CA VAL A 148 -14.01 13.80 13.17
C VAL A 148 -12.76 13.14 12.59
N LEU A 149 -11.78 12.80 13.42
CA LEU A 149 -10.57 12.07 13.02
C LEU A 149 -10.92 10.70 12.43
N LEU A 150 -11.76 9.91 13.11
CA LEU A 150 -12.20 8.60 12.61
C LEU A 150 -12.86 8.71 11.23
N LEU A 151 -13.78 9.66 11.08
CA LEU A 151 -14.47 9.90 9.81
C LEU A 151 -13.50 10.37 8.73
N THR A 152 -12.53 11.22 9.08
CA THR A 152 -11.51 11.71 8.15
C THR A 152 -10.61 10.56 7.69
N PHE A 153 -10.12 9.72 8.60
CA PHE A 153 -9.29 8.55 8.27
C PHE A 153 -10.02 7.61 7.31
N SER A 154 -11.28 7.29 7.61
CA SER A 154 -12.09 6.42 6.75
C SER A 154 -12.38 7.05 5.39
N LEU A 155 -12.67 8.35 5.35
CA LEU A 155 -13.01 9.06 4.12
C LEU A 155 -11.79 9.22 3.21
N VAL A 156 -10.63 9.56 3.76
CA VAL A 156 -9.37 9.67 3.00
C VAL A 156 -8.97 8.32 2.42
N SER A 157 -9.07 7.26 3.22
CA SER A 157 -8.85 5.88 2.77
C SER A 157 -9.79 5.51 1.61
N GLN A 158 -11.08 5.79 1.77
CA GLN A 158 -12.07 5.55 0.72
C GLN A 158 -11.80 6.40 -0.54
N ALA A 159 -11.39 7.65 -0.38
CA ALA A 159 -11.02 8.52 -1.50
C ALA A 159 -9.84 7.93 -2.28
N ALA A 160 -8.82 7.43 -1.59
CA ALA A 160 -7.67 6.79 -2.22
C ALA A 160 -8.06 5.51 -2.98
N VAL A 161 -8.86 4.63 -2.37
CA VAL A 161 -9.36 3.40 -3.03
C VAL A 161 -10.25 3.73 -4.22
N THR A 162 -11.15 4.71 -4.09
CA THR A 162 -12.06 5.11 -5.17
C THR A 162 -11.27 5.74 -6.33
N ALA A 163 -10.30 6.59 -6.03
CA ALA A 163 -9.41 7.20 -7.01
C ALA A 163 -8.61 6.14 -7.78
N ALA A 164 -8.06 5.16 -7.05
CA ALA A 164 -7.35 4.04 -7.65
C ALA A 164 -8.26 3.25 -8.60
N SER A 165 -9.46 2.88 -8.16
CA SER A 165 -10.40 2.13 -9.00
C SER A 165 -10.90 2.91 -10.21
N ALA A 166 -11.08 4.23 -10.09
CA ALA A 166 -11.66 5.11 -11.11
C ALA A 166 -10.67 5.55 -12.19
N TRP A 167 -9.44 5.90 -11.81
CA TRP A 167 -8.49 6.56 -12.72
C TRP A 167 -7.25 5.72 -13.02
N LEU A 168 -6.98 4.69 -12.23
CA LEU A 168 -5.84 3.81 -12.44
C LEU A 168 -6.32 2.48 -13.02
N ASP A 169 -5.99 2.24 -14.29
CA ASP A 169 -6.04 0.88 -14.84
C ASP A 169 -5.11 -0.02 -14.03
N GLY A 170 -5.43 -1.31 -13.87
CA GLY A 170 -4.69 -2.22 -12.97
C GLY A 170 -3.17 -2.28 -13.20
N ARG A 171 -2.69 -1.96 -14.41
CA ARG A 171 -1.26 -1.76 -14.70
C ARG A 171 -0.72 -0.46 -14.11
N ARG A 172 -1.37 0.68 -14.39
CA ARG A 172 -0.96 2.01 -13.90
C ARG A 172 -1.02 2.11 -12.37
N PHE A 173 -2.00 1.44 -11.75
CA PHE A 173 -2.08 1.35 -10.29
C PHE A 173 -0.83 0.66 -9.73
N ARG A 174 -0.45 -0.48 -10.30
CA ARG A 174 0.72 -1.24 -9.88
C ARG A 174 2.01 -0.47 -10.11
N ASP A 175 2.13 0.20 -11.25
CA ASP A 175 3.27 1.07 -11.57
C ASP A 175 3.35 2.23 -10.55
N LEU A 176 2.23 2.89 -10.23
CA LEU A 176 2.17 3.95 -9.23
C LEU A 176 2.55 3.44 -7.82
N MET A 177 2.03 2.28 -7.41
CA MET A 177 2.35 1.70 -6.10
C MET A 177 3.81 1.27 -6.01
N ALA A 178 4.39 0.76 -7.11
CA ALA A 178 5.81 0.44 -7.19
C ALA A 178 6.67 1.71 -7.08
N ILE A 179 6.29 2.79 -7.77
CA ILE A 179 6.97 4.09 -7.68
C ILE A 179 6.85 4.68 -6.27
N LEU A 180 5.65 4.64 -5.68
CA LEU A 180 5.40 5.20 -4.35
C LEU A 180 6.11 4.39 -3.26
N GLY A 181 6.10 3.05 -3.36
CA GLY A 181 6.85 2.17 -2.49
C GLY A 181 8.37 2.38 -2.60
N LEU A 182 8.89 2.49 -3.84
CA LEU A 182 10.30 2.80 -4.08
C LEU A 182 10.67 4.18 -3.54
N GLY A 183 9.85 5.21 -3.81
CA GLY A 183 10.07 6.57 -3.32
C GLY A 183 10.06 6.65 -1.79
N LEU A 184 9.12 5.94 -1.14
CA LEU A 184 9.09 5.85 0.31
C LEU A 184 10.34 5.12 0.85
N ALA A 185 10.76 4.03 0.21
CA ALA A 185 12.00 3.33 0.57
C ALA A 185 13.24 4.22 0.42
N MET A 186 13.29 5.04 -0.64
CA MET A 186 14.37 6.03 -0.83
C MET A 186 14.35 7.12 0.25
N LEU A 187 13.18 7.49 0.79
CA LEU A 187 13.07 8.46 1.87
C LEU A 187 13.51 7.92 3.25
N ILE A 188 13.59 6.60 3.42
CA ILE A 188 14.03 5.99 4.69
C ILE A 188 15.46 6.43 5.03
N TRP A 189 16.37 6.42 4.06
CA TRP A 189 17.77 6.75 4.34
C TRP A 189 17.98 8.22 4.74
N PRO A 190 17.51 9.24 4.00
CA PRO A 190 17.58 10.63 4.44
C PRO A 190 16.94 10.85 5.81
N ALA A 191 15.86 10.14 6.14
CA ALA A 191 15.25 10.21 7.46
C ALA A 191 16.20 9.67 8.55
N ILE A 192 16.89 8.55 8.30
CA ILE A 192 17.93 8.01 9.20
C ILE A 192 19.10 8.98 9.34
N THR A 193 19.60 9.54 8.23
CA THR A 193 20.73 10.48 8.25
C THR A 193 20.37 11.79 8.94
N MET A 194 19.17 12.32 8.72
CA MET A 194 18.65 13.50 9.45
C MET A 194 18.65 13.25 10.96
N VAL A 195 18.24 12.05 11.37
CA VAL A 195 18.26 11.62 12.77
C VAL A 195 19.69 11.50 13.30
N GLN A 196 20.61 10.87 12.55
CA GLN A 196 22.01 10.69 12.95
C GLN A 196 22.79 12.01 13.06
N ASN A 197 22.47 12.98 12.20
CA ASN A 197 23.12 14.30 12.18
C ASN A 197 22.56 15.27 13.24
N THR A 198 21.48 14.88 13.93
CA THR A 198 20.94 15.64 15.04
C THR A 198 21.67 15.22 16.33
N ALA A 199 22.20 16.17 17.09
CA ALA A 199 23.09 15.90 18.23
C ALA A 199 22.48 14.97 19.30
N GLY A 200 21.17 15.02 19.52
CA GLY A 200 20.43 14.10 20.39
C GLY A 200 19.60 13.03 19.68
N GLY A 201 19.85 12.75 18.40
CA GLY A 201 19.22 11.65 17.67
C GLY A 201 17.74 11.85 17.35
N LEU A 202 16.97 10.75 17.32
CA LEU A 202 15.57 10.75 16.87
C LEU A 202 14.68 11.62 17.75
N ALA A 203 14.96 11.66 19.05
CA ALA A 203 14.17 12.39 20.04
C ALA A 203 14.16 13.90 19.78
N GLU A 204 15.30 14.49 19.41
CA GLU A 204 15.42 15.93 19.10
C GLU A 204 14.90 16.29 17.70
N ALA A 205 14.87 15.34 16.76
CA ALA A 205 14.30 15.57 15.43
C ALA A 205 12.75 15.53 15.43
N MET A 206 12.14 14.83 16.40
CA MET A 206 10.69 14.62 16.45
C MET A 206 9.88 15.93 16.51
N PRO A 207 10.22 16.95 17.33
CA PRO A 207 9.48 18.21 17.38
C PRO A 207 9.46 18.95 16.04
N THR A 208 10.61 18.99 15.35
CA THR A 208 10.72 19.61 14.02
C THR A 208 9.84 18.89 12.99
N ILE A 209 9.88 17.55 12.98
CA ILE A 209 9.06 16.73 12.09
C ILE A 209 7.57 16.94 12.40
N ALA A 210 7.19 16.91 13.68
CA ALA A 210 5.81 17.13 14.11
C ALA A 210 5.33 18.54 13.77
N GLY A 211 6.18 19.56 13.88
CA GLY A 211 5.88 20.93 13.50
C GLY A 211 5.58 21.10 12.01
N VAL A 212 6.21 20.31 11.13
CA VAL A 212 5.87 20.30 9.70
C VAL A 212 4.62 19.46 9.46
N VAL A 213 4.55 18.26 10.04
CA VAL A 213 3.46 17.29 9.85
C VAL A 213 2.13 17.83 10.38
N SER A 214 2.12 18.65 11.43
CA SER A 214 0.90 19.25 11.97
C SER A 214 0.17 20.13 10.96
N TYR A 215 0.89 20.81 10.07
CA TYR A 215 0.28 21.62 9.00
C TYR A 215 -0.14 20.80 7.77
N THR A 216 0.06 19.48 7.79
CA THR A 216 -0.37 18.59 6.71
C THR A 216 -1.68 17.87 7.06
N PRO A 217 -2.41 17.34 6.05
CA PRO A 217 -3.56 16.46 6.27
C PRO A 217 -3.31 15.26 7.18
N LEU A 218 -2.04 14.84 7.35
CA LEU A 218 -1.68 13.71 8.19
C LEU A 218 -1.78 14.05 9.68
N GLY A 219 -1.31 15.23 10.09
CA GLY A 219 -1.16 15.62 11.49
C GLY A 219 -2.17 16.64 12.02
N ALA A 220 -2.81 17.42 11.15
CA ALA A 220 -3.60 18.59 11.55
C ALA A 220 -4.69 18.29 12.57
N GLY A 221 -5.45 17.20 12.41
CA GLY A 221 -6.51 16.86 13.34
C GLY A 221 -6.00 16.45 14.73
N ALA A 222 -4.82 15.82 14.81
CA ALA A 222 -4.22 15.39 16.08
C ALA A 222 -3.44 16.50 16.80
N ALA A 223 -3.22 17.64 16.14
CA ALA A 223 -2.62 18.83 16.73
C ALA A 223 -3.62 19.66 17.56
N LEU A 224 -4.94 19.54 17.28
CA LEU A 224 -5.99 20.41 17.83
C LEU A 224 -5.99 20.53 19.37
N PRO A 225 -5.90 19.44 20.16
CA PRO A 225 -5.91 19.58 21.62
C PRO A 225 -4.65 20.30 22.13
N GLY A 226 -3.50 20.09 21.46
CA GLY A 226 -2.23 20.73 21.79
C GLY A 226 -2.21 22.23 21.48
N ASP A 227 -3.00 22.70 20.52
CA ASP A 227 -3.15 24.13 20.27
C ASP A 227 -3.97 24.82 21.36
N VAL A 228 -5.04 24.16 21.83
CA VAL A 228 -5.86 24.67 22.95
C VAL A 228 -5.09 24.63 24.26
N ALA A 229 -4.38 23.53 24.53
CA ALA A 229 -3.48 23.38 25.66
C ALA A 229 -2.48 24.55 25.76
N ALA A 230 -1.90 24.92 24.63
CA ALA A 230 -0.91 26.00 24.54
C ALA A 230 -1.53 27.40 24.31
N GLY A 231 -2.86 27.54 24.27
CA GLY A 231 -3.54 28.82 24.02
C GLY A 231 -3.33 29.43 22.62
N ARG A 232 -2.90 28.63 21.63
CA ARG A 232 -2.58 29.07 20.26
C ARG A 232 -3.78 29.02 19.33
N TRP A 233 -4.73 29.93 19.53
CA TRP A 233 -5.97 30.00 18.75
C TRP A 233 -5.75 30.18 17.23
N GLY A 234 -4.69 30.88 16.82
CA GLY A 234 -4.33 31.04 15.41
C GLY A 234 -3.91 29.72 14.74
N ALA A 235 -3.09 28.91 15.42
CA ALA A 235 -2.67 27.60 14.93
C ALA A 235 -3.86 26.63 14.88
N LEU A 236 -4.73 26.67 15.90
CA LEU A 236 -5.97 25.89 15.92
C LEU A 236 -6.87 26.19 14.71
N ALA A 237 -7.08 27.47 14.39
CA ALA A 237 -7.89 27.86 13.24
C ALA A 237 -7.29 27.33 11.92
N LEU A 238 -5.96 27.38 11.78
CA LEU A 238 -5.26 26.85 10.61
C LEU A 238 -5.37 25.33 10.52
N HIS A 239 -5.17 24.59 11.62
CA HIS A 239 -5.32 23.13 11.63
C HIS A 239 -6.76 22.69 11.36
N LEU A 240 -7.77 23.42 11.86
CA LEU A 240 -9.18 23.20 11.51
C LEU A 240 -9.44 23.44 10.02
N LEU A 241 -8.86 24.48 9.44
CA LEU A 241 -8.96 24.75 8.00
C LEU A 241 -8.34 23.62 7.19
N VAL A 242 -7.14 23.15 7.55
CA VAL A 242 -6.47 22.02 6.89
C VAL A 242 -7.31 20.75 7.01
N LEU A 243 -7.87 20.46 8.18
CA LEU A 243 -8.75 19.30 8.39
C LEU A 243 -10.03 19.40 7.54
N ALA A 244 -10.69 20.56 7.52
CA ALA A 244 -11.89 20.80 6.71
C ALA A 244 -11.58 20.69 5.20
N ALA A 245 -10.46 21.25 4.75
CA ALA A 245 -10.00 21.14 3.37
C ALA A 245 -9.70 19.69 2.99
N THR A 246 -9.12 18.90 3.89
CA THR A 246 -8.85 17.47 3.71
C THR A 246 -10.16 16.69 3.52
N ILE A 247 -11.15 16.92 4.38
CA ILE A 247 -12.48 16.29 4.27
C ILE A 247 -13.15 16.69 2.95
N ALA A 248 -13.14 17.97 2.60
CA ALA A 248 -13.74 18.47 1.37
C ALA A 248 -13.06 17.86 0.12
N ALA A 249 -11.72 17.83 0.08
CA ALA A 249 -10.97 17.23 -1.01
C ALA A 249 -11.27 15.72 -1.15
N ALA A 250 -11.30 14.99 -0.03
CA ALA A 250 -11.61 13.56 -0.05
C ALA A 250 -13.04 13.30 -0.54
N LEU A 251 -14.04 14.10 -0.12
CA LEU A 251 -15.40 14.02 -0.65
C LEU A 251 -15.46 14.32 -2.15
N LEU A 252 -14.72 15.32 -2.63
CA LEU A 252 -14.64 15.66 -4.06
C LEU A 252 -14.03 14.52 -4.88
N VAL A 253 -12.97 13.90 -4.37
CA VAL A 253 -12.31 12.74 -4.99
C VAL A 253 -13.27 11.56 -5.07
N VAL A 254 -13.94 11.20 -3.97
CA VAL A 254 -14.94 10.12 -3.97
C VAL A 254 -16.06 10.45 -4.96
N ARG A 255 -16.57 11.69 -4.95
CA ARG A 255 -17.55 12.16 -5.95
C ARG A 255 -17.04 11.87 -7.35
N ALA A 256 -15.91 12.45 -7.74
CA ALA A 256 -15.40 12.44 -9.10
C ALA A 256 -15.06 11.02 -9.58
N GLY A 257 -14.50 10.20 -8.68
CA GLY A 257 -14.23 8.79 -8.94
C GLY A 257 -15.51 8.01 -9.21
N LEU A 258 -16.56 8.18 -8.39
CA LEU A 258 -17.85 7.54 -8.62
C LEU A 258 -18.47 7.91 -9.98
N VAL A 259 -18.42 9.18 -10.39
CA VAL A 259 -18.91 9.61 -11.72
C VAL A 259 -18.14 8.93 -12.84
N THR A 260 -16.82 8.84 -12.70
CA THR A 260 -15.98 8.18 -13.71
C THR A 260 -16.37 6.70 -13.83
N LEU A 261 -16.62 6.04 -12.70
CA LEU A 261 -16.98 4.62 -12.65
C LEU A 261 -18.40 4.32 -13.16
N THR A 262 -19.38 5.20 -12.89
CA THR A 262 -20.78 4.98 -13.24
C THR A 262 -21.13 5.47 -14.64
N GLU A 263 -20.58 6.60 -15.07
CA GLU A 263 -21.00 7.29 -16.31
C GLU A 263 -20.00 7.11 -17.46
N ARG A 264 -18.76 6.71 -17.18
CA ARG A 264 -17.71 6.47 -18.19
C ARG A 264 -17.08 5.09 -18.01
N PRO A 265 -17.87 4.00 -18.12
CA PRO A 265 -17.29 2.66 -18.04
C PRO A 265 -16.16 2.55 -19.07
N PRO A 266 -14.96 2.09 -18.67
CA PRO A 266 -13.84 2.00 -19.59
C PRO A 266 -14.26 1.15 -20.77
N ALA A 267 -14.24 1.75 -21.97
CA ALA A 267 -14.56 1.03 -23.21
C ALA A 267 -13.75 -0.27 -23.23
N PRO A 268 -14.37 -1.43 -23.56
CA PRO A 268 -13.63 -2.66 -23.66
C PRO A 268 -12.45 -2.39 -24.58
N LYS A 269 -11.23 -2.58 -24.07
CA LYS A 269 -10.00 -2.53 -24.86
C LYS A 269 -9.94 -3.77 -25.76
N THR A 270 -11.02 -4.09 -26.46
CA THR A 270 -11.00 -4.81 -27.73
C THR A 270 -10.37 -3.89 -28.76
N ARG A 271 -9.09 -3.57 -28.58
CA ARG A 271 -8.24 -3.21 -29.70
C ARG A 271 -8.17 -4.49 -30.50
N ARG A 272 -9.09 -4.61 -31.45
CA ARG A 272 -9.15 -5.62 -32.50
C ARG A 272 -7.85 -5.45 -33.28
N ARG A 273 -6.74 -5.98 -32.72
CA ARG A 273 -5.54 -6.28 -33.48
C ARG A 273 -6.02 -7.34 -34.44
N SER A 274 -6.42 -6.88 -35.63
CA SER A 274 -6.62 -7.73 -36.80
C SER A 274 -5.53 -8.79 -36.75
N ALA A 275 -5.97 -10.03 -36.69
CA ALA A 275 -5.11 -11.18 -36.59
C ALA A 275 -3.99 -11.07 -37.63
N GLN A 276 -2.74 -10.86 -37.18
CA GLN A 276 -1.59 -11.39 -37.90
C GLN A 276 -1.66 -12.91 -37.74
N GLN A 277 -2.61 -13.52 -38.44
CA GLN A 277 -3.05 -14.90 -38.24
C GLN A 277 -2.08 -15.94 -38.85
N GLY A 278 -0.81 -15.58 -39.05
CA GLY A 278 0.13 -16.40 -39.81
C GLY A 278 1.60 -16.35 -39.37
N ARG A 279 1.93 -15.73 -38.24
CA ARG A 279 3.31 -15.78 -37.71
C ARG A 279 3.34 -16.63 -36.44
N LEU A 280 4.00 -17.77 -36.51
CA LEU A 280 4.30 -18.66 -35.37
C LEU A 280 5.13 -17.95 -34.28
N GLY A 281 5.66 -16.75 -34.54
CA GLY A 281 6.27 -15.89 -33.51
C GLY A 281 7.50 -16.53 -32.90
N LEU A 282 7.63 -16.53 -31.57
CA LEU A 282 8.78 -17.13 -30.89
C LEU A 282 8.95 -18.64 -31.19
N PHE A 283 7.89 -19.33 -31.62
CA PHE A 283 7.97 -20.73 -32.02
C PHE A 283 8.82 -20.96 -33.28
N THR A 284 9.17 -19.93 -34.07
CA THR A 284 10.11 -20.07 -35.18
C THR A 284 11.58 -19.92 -34.78
N ILE A 285 11.85 -19.49 -33.54
CA ILE A 285 13.21 -19.21 -33.05
C ILE A 285 13.73 -20.40 -32.24
N PHE A 286 12.87 -21.00 -31.42
CA PHE A 286 13.23 -22.15 -30.60
C PHE A 286 13.26 -23.44 -31.44
N PRO A 287 14.12 -24.41 -31.09
CA PRO A 287 14.22 -25.67 -31.81
C PRO A 287 12.92 -26.48 -31.69
N ASP A 288 12.66 -27.31 -32.71
CA ASP A 288 11.52 -28.22 -32.76
C ASP A 288 11.72 -29.43 -31.83
N ARG A 289 11.71 -29.16 -30.52
CA ARG A 289 11.81 -30.11 -29.42
C ARG A 289 10.79 -29.75 -28.35
N PRO A 290 10.34 -30.70 -27.52
CA PRO A 290 9.35 -30.43 -26.46
C PRO A 290 9.72 -29.24 -25.57
N TRP A 291 10.97 -29.16 -25.08
CA TRP A 291 11.43 -28.03 -24.27
C TRP A 291 11.44 -26.70 -25.04
N GLY A 292 11.69 -26.72 -26.35
CA GLY A 292 11.73 -25.52 -27.21
C GLY A 292 10.34 -24.92 -27.39
N ALA A 293 9.32 -25.76 -27.59
CA ALA A 293 7.93 -25.32 -27.61
C ALA A 293 7.48 -24.72 -26.27
N VAL A 294 7.89 -25.34 -25.15
CA VAL A 294 7.62 -24.80 -23.80
C VAL A 294 8.35 -23.46 -23.59
N ALA A 295 9.59 -23.33 -24.06
CA ALA A 295 10.37 -22.11 -23.95
C ALA A 295 9.75 -20.94 -24.74
N ALA A 296 9.37 -21.17 -26.00
CA ALA A 296 8.71 -20.18 -26.84
C ALA A 296 7.39 -19.69 -26.22
N ARG A 297 6.59 -20.61 -25.68
CA ARG A 297 5.34 -20.30 -24.99
C ARG A 297 5.58 -19.47 -23.73
N SER A 298 6.49 -19.93 -22.87
CA SER A 298 6.79 -19.29 -21.59
C SER A 298 7.35 -17.88 -21.80
N LEU A 299 8.25 -17.70 -22.77
CA LEU A 299 8.77 -16.37 -23.14
C LEU A 299 7.69 -15.46 -23.71
N THR A 300 6.69 -16.03 -24.42
CA THR A 300 5.52 -15.26 -24.86
C THR A 300 4.70 -14.74 -23.67
N TYR A 301 4.57 -15.51 -22.58
CA TYR A 301 3.90 -15.05 -21.37
C TYR A 301 4.68 -13.95 -20.67
N TRP A 302 6.00 -14.07 -20.55
CA TRP A 302 6.84 -12.99 -20.02
C TRP A 302 6.64 -11.65 -20.76
N LEU A 303 6.40 -11.70 -22.07
CA LEU A 303 6.20 -10.51 -22.90
C LEU A 303 4.75 -9.99 -22.91
N LYS A 304 3.75 -10.88 -22.86
CA LYS A 304 2.34 -10.51 -23.10
C LYS A 304 1.46 -10.58 -21.86
N ASP A 305 1.80 -11.41 -20.88
CA ASP A 305 0.99 -11.58 -19.68
C ASP A 305 1.40 -10.54 -18.62
N PRO A 306 0.49 -9.62 -18.23
CA PRO A 306 0.78 -8.60 -17.22
C PRO A 306 1.05 -9.17 -15.82
N ARG A 307 0.78 -10.47 -15.55
CA ARG A 307 1.17 -11.15 -14.31
C ARG A 307 2.69 -11.28 -14.21
N TYR A 308 3.32 -11.63 -15.32
CA TYR A 308 4.77 -11.77 -15.44
C TYR A 308 5.47 -10.41 -15.53
N GLY A 309 4.90 -9.48 -16.30
CA GLY A 309 5.42 -8.11 -16.37
C GLY A 309 5.38 -7.38 -15.02
N GLY A 310 4.43 -7.72 -14.14
CA GLY A 310 4.31 -7.15 -12.80
C GLY A 310 5.51 -7.43 -11.89
N SER A 311 6.10 -8.63 -11.97
CA SER A 311 7.30 -8.98 -11.19
C SER A 311 8.57 -8.35 -11.75
N LEU A 312 8.63 -8.06 -13.05
CA LEU A 312 9.78 -7.42 -13.69
C LEU A 312 9.96 -5.96 -13.35
N VAL A 313 8.93 -5.25 -12.88
CA VAL A 313 9.04 -3.85 -12.42
C VAL A 313 9.99 -3.72 -11.22
N VAL A 314 10.16 -4.79 -10.45
CA VAL A 314 11.10 -4.83 -9.31
C VAL A 314 12.55 -4.68 -9.78
N VAL A 315 12.90 -5.16 -10.98
CA VAL A 315 14.26 -5.13 -11.51
C VAL A 315 14.83 -3.70 -11.63
N PRO A 316 14.21 -2.76 -12.37
CA PRO A 316 14.71 -1.39 -12.42
C PRO A 316 14.62 -0.69 -11.06
N GLY A 317 13.60 -1.02 -10.24
CA GLY A 317 13.48 -0.49 -8.89
C GLY A 317 14.66 -0.86 -7.98
N LEU A 318 15.12 -2.11 -8.03
CA LEU A 318 16.29 -2.58 -7.29
C LEU A 318 17.57 -1.87 -7.74
N VAL A 319 17.75 -1.67 -9.05
CA VAL A 319 18.91 -0.93 -9.57
C VAL A 319 18.93 0.51 -9.06
N ILE A 320 17.80 1.21 -9.15
CA ILE A 320 17.68 2.59 -8.65
C ILE A 320 17.93 2.63 -7.14
N LEU A 321 17.35 1.71 -6.38
CA LEU A 321 17.51 1.64 -4.93
C LEU A 321 18.97 1.39 -4.53
N ALA A 322 19.65 0.45 -5.19
CA ALA A 322 21.05 0.14 -4.90
C ALA A 322 21.98 1.32 -5.21
N ILE A 323 21.78 2.00 -6.35
CA ILE A 323 22.52 3.22 -6.69
C ILE A 323 22.27 4.29 -5.64
N PHE A 324 21.01 4.51 -5.28
CA PHE A 324 20.65 5.49 -4.25
C PHE A 324 21.30 5.19 -2.91
N LEU A 325 21.21 3.95 -2.41
CA LEU A 325 21.85 3.54 -1.16
C LEU A 325 23.37 3.70 -1.23
N HIS A 326 24.00 3.38 -2.35
CA HIS A 326 25.42 3.62 -2.55
C HIS A 326 25.78 5.11 -2.48
N LEU A 327 25.06 5.96 -3.22
CA LEU A 327 25.28 7.42 -3.22
C LEU A 327 25.14 8.02 -1.83
N GLN A 328 24.27 7.44 -1.01
CA GLN A 328 23.95 7.94 0.31
C GLN A 328 24.85 7.40 1.43
N THR A 329 25.27 6.14 1.33
CA THR A 329 26.07 5.46 2.36
C THR A 329 27.57 5.45 2.04
N GLY A 330 27.94 5.69 0.79
CA GLY A 330 29.28 5.43 0.26
C GLY A 330 29.64 3.95 0.16
N GLN A 331 28.77 3.02 0.60
CA GLN A 331 29.07 1.60 0.63
C GLN A 331 28.86 0.98 -0.74
N THR A 332 29.87 0.28 -1.24
CA THR A 332 29.84 -0.44 -2.53
C THR A 332 29.10 -1.77 -2.44
N VAL A 333 28.80 -2.28 -1.24
CA VAL A 333 28.08 -3.54 -1.02
C VAL A 333 26.71 -3.54 -1.72
N PHE A 334 26.02 -2.40 -1.76
CA PHE A 334 24.72 -2.28 -2.42
C PHE A 334 24.82 -2.42 -3.94
N LEU A 335 25.91 -1.90 -4.53
CA LEU A 335 26.21 -2.02 -5.96
C LEU A 335 26.61 -3.45 -6.33
N TYR A 336 27.54 -4.06 -5.59
CA TYR A 336 27.99 -5.43 -5.86
C TYR A 336 26.92 -6.48 -5.54
N GLY A 337 26.00 -6.17 -4.62
CA GLY A 337 24.85 -7.01 -4.32
C GLY A 337 23.83 -7.11 -5.46
N LEU A 338 23.83 -6.18 -6.43
CA LEU A 338 22.82 -6.13 -7.50
C LEU A 338 22.74 -7.42 -8.31
N GLY A 339 23.88 -7.94 -8.78
CA GLY A 339 23.94 -9.17 -9.56
C GLY A 339 23.32 -10.36 -8.83
N PRO A 340 23.84 -10.75 -7.65
CA PRO A 340 23.28 -11.85 -6.86
C PRO A 340 21.80 -11.67 -6.52
N PHE A 341 21.38 -10.46 -6.15
CA PHE A 341 19.99 -10.20 -5.77
C PHE A 341 19.04 -10.30 -6.97
N LEU A 342 19.46 -9.81 -8.13
CA LEU A 342 18.70 -9.94 -9.38
C LEU A 342 18.58 -11.41 -9.79
N ALA A 343 19.69 -12.16 -9.71
CA ALA A 343 19.75 -13.59 -10.01
C ALA A 343 18.76 -14.37 -9.12
N PHE A 344 18.81 -14.11 -7.80
CA PHE A 344 17.91 -14.72 -6.83
C PHE A 344 16.45 -14.38 -7.13
N THR A 345 16.13 -13.11 -7.37
CA THR A 345 14.75 -12.66 -7.60
C THR A 345 14.15 -13.28 -8.87
N LEU A 346 14.91 -13.26 -9.97
CA LEU A 346 14.47 -13.85 -11.24
C LEU A 346 14.40 -15.37 -11.17
N GLY A 347 15.38 -16.02 -10.52
CA GLY A 347 15.37 -17.47 -10.30
C GLY A 347 14.18 -17.91 -9.43
N TYR A 348 13.90 -17.17 -8.35
CA TYR A 348 12.75 -17.41 -7.49
C TYR A 348 11.42 -17.24 -8.23
N ALA A 349 11.34 -16.34 -9.22
CA ALA A 349 10.11 -16.13 -9.99
C ALA A 349 9.63 -17.39 -10.73
N ILE A 350 10.53 -18.31 -11.12
CA ILE A 350 10.14 -19.59 -11.74
C ILE A 350 9.38 -20.50 -10.76
N SER A 351 9.58 -20.37 -9.45
CA SER A 351 8.96 -21.26 -8.46
C SER A 351 7.42 -21.26 -8.54
N ALA A 352 6.83 -20.12 -8.93
CA ALA A 352 5.39 -19.93 -9.09
C ALA A 352 4.92 -20.04 -10.56
N ASP A 353 5.83 -20.25 -11.52
CA ASP A 353 5.54 -20.15 -12.95
C ASP A 353 4.48 -21.16 -13.44
N VAL A 354 4.52 -22.37 -12.90
CA VAL A 354 3.53 -23.41 -13.25
C VAL A 354 2.15 -23.08 -12.74
N SER A 355 2.04 -22.38 -11.60
CA SER A 355 0.75 -21.94 -11.06
C SER A 355 0.05 -20.94 -11.98
N TYR A 356 0.80 -20.18 -12.80
CA TYR A 356 0.22 -19.23 -13.75
C TYR A 356 -0.42 -19.87 -14.97
N ASP A 357 -0.11 -21.13 -15.27
CA ASP A 357 -0.69 -21.83 -16.42
C ASP A 357 -2.16 -22.19 -16.23
N HIS A 358 -2.66 -22.22 -14.99
CA HIS A 358 -4.05 -22.57 -14.68
C HIS A 358 -4.53 -23.80 -15.48
N THR A 359 -5.58 -23.69 -16.29
CA THR A 359 -6.11 -24.80 -17.08
C THR A 359 -5.23 -25.16 -18.27
N ALA A 360 -4.36 -24.25 -18.74
CA ALA A 360 -3.44 -24.54 -19.85
C ALA A 360 -2.41 -25.62 -19.50
N PHE A 361 -2.20 -25.90 -18.21
CA PHE A 361 -1.37 -27.02 -17.77
C PHE A 361 -1.91 -28.38 -18.27
N SER A 362 -3.23 -28.52 -18.50
CA SER A 362 -3.80 -29.77 -19.02
C SER A 362 -3.19 -30.19 -20.36
N LEU A 363 -2.77 -29.22 -21.19
CA LEU A 363 -2.14 -29.49 -22.48
C LEU A 363 -0.80 -30.24 -22.34
N HIS A 364 -0.02 -29.95 -21.30
CA HIS A 364 1.25 -30.64 -21.04
C HIS A 364 1.01 -32.10 -20.64
N VAL A 365 -0.04 -32.33 -19.84
CA VAL A 365 -0.45 -33.66 -19.39
C VAL A 365 -0.98 -34.48 -20.57
N THR A 366 -1.90 -33.91 -21.37
CA THR A 366 -2.50 -34.63 -22.51
C THR A 366 -1.52 -34.86 -23.65
N ALA A 367 -0.54 -33.98 -23.84
CA ALA A 367 0.51 -34.16 -24.85
C ALA A 367 1.63 -35.12 -24.40
N GLY A 368 1.60 -35.61 -23.16
CA GLY A 368 2.60 -36.56 -22.65
C GLY A 368 4.01 -35.99 -22.52
N ILE A 369 4.14 -34.69 -22.26
CA ILE A 369 5.45 -34.04 -22.14
C ILE A 369 6.15 -34.52 -20.86
N ARG A 370 7.44 -34.87 -20.96
CA ARG A 370 8.23 -35.24 -19.79
C ARG A 370 8.43 -34.01 -18.90
N GLY A 371 8.33 -34.18 -17.58
CA GLY A 371 8.51 -33.06 -16.64
C GLY A 371 9.85 -32.34 -16.77
N VAL A 372 10.92 -33.05 -17.16
CA VAL A 372 12.24 -32.45 -17.41
C VAL A 372 12.20 -31.46 -18.57
N ASP A 373 11.48 -31.78 -19.66
CA ASP A 373 11.37 -30.91 -20.82
C ASP A 373 10.55 -29.65 -20.52
N ASP A 374 9.49 -29.77 -19.69
CA ASP A 374 8.73 -28.61 -19.19
C ASP A 374 9.62 -27.69 -18.35
N ARG A 375 10.37 -28.24 -17.39
CA ARG A 375 11.24 -27.44 -16.51
C ARG A 375 12.41 -26.82 -17.27
N ALA A 376 13.04 -27.57 -18.17
CA ALA A 376 14.09 -27.07 -19.03
C ALA A 376 13.58 -25.92 -19.92
N GLY A 377 12.41 -26.07 -20.53
CA GLY A 377 11.83 -25.03 -21.39
C GLY A 377 11.58 -23.72 -20.65
N ARG A 378 11.02 -23.78 -19.42
CA ARG A 378 10.80 -22.59 -18.58
C ARG A 378 12.10 -21.94 -18.13
N ALA A 379 13.07 -22.75 -17.70
CA ALA A 379 14.38 -22.26 -17.30
C ALA A 379 15.08 -21.55 -18.45
N VAL A 380 15.09 -22.15 -19.65
CA VAL A 380 15.67 -21.52 -20.86
C VAL A 380 14.95 -20.22 -21.18
N ALA A 381 13.61 -20.19 -21.14
CA ALA A 381 12.85 -18.97 -21.38
C ALA A 381 13.26 -17.83 -20.43
N LEU A 382 13.39 -18.09 -19.13
CA LEU A 382 13.88 -17.09 -18.17
C LEU A 382 15.31 -16.66 -18.51
N LEU A 383 16.21 -17.63 -18.71
CA LEU A 383 17.64 -17.38 -18.92
C LEU A 383 17.91 -16.48 -20.12
N THR A 384 17.07 -16.50 -21.16
CA THR A 384 17.24 -15.63 -22.34
C THR A 384 17.36 -14.15 -22.00
N PHE A 385 16.69 -13.67 -20.95
CA PHE A 385 16.79 -12.27 -20.52
C PHE A 385 17.37 -12.11 -19.10
N ALA A 386 17.15 -13.09 -18.21
CA ALA A 386 17.65 -13.01 -16.84
C ALA A 386 19.16 -13.12 -16.77
N LEU A 387 19.78 -13.97 -17.59
CA LEU A 387 21.23 -14.12 -17.64
C LEU A 387 21.92 -12.81 -18.08
N PRO A 388 21.59 -12.19 -19.22
CA PRO A 388 22.23 -10.94 -19.61
C PRO A 388 21.93 -9.80 -18.63
N ALA A 389 20.70 -9.70 -18.09
CA ALA A 389 20.38 -8.69 -17.09
C ALA A 389 21.20 -8.86 -15.80
N THR A 390 21.39 -10.09 -15.34
CA THR A 390 22.18 -10.41 -14.14
C THR A 390 23.66 -10.13 -14.35
N LEU A 391 24.20 -10.49 -15.51
CA LEU A 391 25.60 -10.19 -15.85
C LEU A 391 25.84 -8.69 -15.92
N LEU A 392 24.94 -7.93 -16.55
CA LEU A 392 25.03 -6.47 -16.55
C LEU A 392 24.96 -5.90 -15.14
N ALA A 393 24.03 -6.38 -14.32
CA ALA A 393 23.88 -5.94 -12.92
C ALA A 393 25.09 -6.29 -12.04
N ALA A 394 25.84 -7.34 -12.37
CA ALA A 394 27.07 -7.73 -11.66
C ALA A 394 28.30 -6.96 -12.17
N MET A 395 28.43 -6.77 -13.48
CA MET A 395 29.65 -6.24 -14.10
C MET A 395 29.68 -4.71 -14.16
N VAL A 396 28.56 -4.05 -14.46
CA VAL A 396 28.50 -2.60 -14.62
C VAL A 396 28.95 -1.86 -13.34
N PRO A 397 28.50 -2.25 -12.13
CA PRO A 397 28.94 -1.56 -10.93
C PRO A 397 30.42 -1.76 -10.60
N SER A 398 30.97 -2.95 -10.87
CA SER A 398 32.41 -3.24 -10.73
C SER A 398 33.25 -2.38 -11.67
N TRP A 399 32.80 -2.24 -12.92
CA TRP A 399 33.49 -1.42 -13.91
C TRP A 399 33.46 0.08 -13.56
N ILE A 400 32.34 0.58 -13.03
CA ILE A 400 32.19 2.00 -12.62
C ILE A 400 32.97 2.31 -11.33
N ALA A 401 33.03 1.36 -10.39
CA ALA A 401 33.74 1.52 -9.13
C ALA A 401 35.27 1.33 -9.23
N GLY A 402 35.79 1.06 -10.43
CA GLY A 402 37.24 0.89 -10.69
C GLY A 402 37.82 -0.45 -10.24
N GLY A 403 36.98 -1.48 -10.11
CA GLY A 403 37.38 -2.85 -9.75
C GLY A 403 37.74 -3.73 -10.93
#